data_AF-A0A7L4KCN7-F1
#
_entry.id   AF-A0A7L4KCN7-F1
#
_cell.length_a   1.000
_cell.length_b   1.000
_cell.length_c   1.000
_cell.angle_alpha   90.00
_cell.angle_beta   90.00
_cell.angle_gamma   90.00
#
_symmetry.space_group_name_H-M   'P 1'
#
loop_
_entity.id
_entity.type
_entity.pdbx_description
1 polymer ?
#
loop_
_entity_poly.entity_id
_entity_poly.type
_entity_poly.pdbx_seq_one_letter_code
_entity_poly.pdbx_strand_id
1 'polypeptide(L)'
;VVAQGRNISVNGMVVPEGQPHLHGGLSVTWPGDWVAVASGLGVRVALDGHQAVTVTVGAELWGGTWGLCGSYNDDPTDDFLQPGGDVATLASTFGNSWKIP
;
A
#
# COMPACT_ATOMS: atom_id res chain seq x y z
N VAL A 1 7.59 -6.40 6.78
CA VAL A 1 7.99 -5.00 7.06
C VAL A 1 6.93 -4.38 7.93
N VAL A 2 7.29 -3.59 8.92
CA VAL A 2 6.36 -2.78 9.71
C VAL A 2 6.82 -1.34 9.65
N ALA A 3 5.90 -0.43 9.34
CA ALA A 3 6.11 1.01 9.35
C ALA A 3 5.20 1.64 10.42
N GLN A 4 5.80 2.36 11.37
CA GLN A 4 5.07 3.14 12.38
C GLN A 4 5.62 4.56 12.37
N GLY A 5 4.92 5.46 11.69
CA GLY A 5 5.49 6.76 11.33
C GLY A 5 6.76 6.57 10.49
N ARG A 6 7.88 7.14 10.94
CA ARG A 6 9.20 7.01 10.29
C ARG A 6 10.03 5.83 10.81
N ASN A 7 9.54 5.10 11.81
CA ASN A 7 10.24 3.95 12.36
C ASN A 7 9.92 2.70 11.55
N ILE A 8 10.92 2.15 10.85
CA ILE A 8 10.77 1.00 9.95
C ILE A 8 11.48 -0.21 10.52
N SER A 9 10.83 -1.38 10.44
CA SER A 9 11.48 -2.66 10.70
C SER A 9 11.23 -3.67 9.58
N VAL A 10 12.25 -4.49 9.30
CA VAL A 10 12.18 -5.61 8.37
C VAL A 10 12.49 -6.88 9.17
N ASN A 11 11.54 -7.82 9.22
CA ASN A 11 11.66 -9.07 9.98
C ASN A 11 12.07 -8.85 11.46
N GLY A 12 11.55 -7.78 12.08
CA GLY A 12 11.85 -7.41 13.46
C GLY A 12 13.16 -6.61 13.66
N MET A 13 13.98 -6.46 12.63
CA MET A 13 15.20 -5.63 12.69
C MET A 13 14.88 -4.20 12.27
N VAL A 14 15.27 -3.24 13.10
CA VAL A 14 15.10 -1.80 12.82
C VAL A 14 15.99 -1.39 11.66
N VAL A 15 15.43 -0.62 10.72
CA VAL A 15 16.19 -0.01 9.62
C VAL A 15 16.55 1.42 10.01
N PRO A 16 17.85 1.79 10.06
CA PRO A 16 18.26 3.15 10.32
C PRO A 16 17.68 4.12 9.30
N GLU A 17 17.15 5.23 9.81
CA GLU A 17 16.59 6.28 8.98
C GLU A 17 17.64 6.93 8.08
N GLY A 18 17.22 7.28 6.85
CA GLY A 18 18.04 8.02 5.89
C GLY A 18 19.04 7.17 5.11
N GLN A 19 19.19 5.88 5.41
CA GLN A 19 20.09 4.98 4.69
C GLN A 19 19.32 3.97 3.87
N PRO A 20 19.48 3.96 2.53
CA PRO A 20 18.84 2.94 1.69
C PRO A 20 19.15 1.53 2.19
N HIS A 21 18.11 0.71 2.32
CA HIS A 21 18.24 -0.66 2.80
C HIS A 21 17.64 -1.62 1.78
N LEU A 22 18.36 -2.69 1.46
CA LEU A 22 17.91 -3.74 0.55
C LEU A 22 18.01 -5.09 1.28
N HIS A 23 16.88 -5.79 1.40
CA HIS A 23 16.85 -7.10 2.04
C HIS A 23 15.71 -7.95 1.49
N GLY A 24 16.02 -9.16 1.02
CA GLY A 24 15.01 -10.15 0.62
C GLY A 24 14.04 -9.66 -0.48
N GLY A 25 14.53 -8.89 -1.46
CA GLY A 25 13.70 -8.35 -2.55
C GLY A 25 12.87 -7.12 -2.17
N LEU A 26 13.07 -6.58 -0.96
CA LEU A 26 12.47 -5.34 -0.49
C LEU A 26 13.53 -4.24 -0.41
N SER A 27 13.19 -3.04 -0.88
CA SER A 27 14.00 -1.84 -0.69
C SER A 27 13.27 -0.83 0.19
N VAL A 28 14.01 -0.18 1.10
CA VAL A 28 13.53 0.92 1.93
C VAL A 28 14.36 2.16 1.59
N THR A 29 13.71 3.28 1.31
CA THR A 29 14.34 4.54 0.90
C THR A 29 13.66 5.73 1.56
N TRP A 30 14.35 6.87 1.64
CA TRP A 30 13.84 8.12 2.21
C TRP A 30 13.86 9.26 1.18
N PRO A 31 12.95 9.26 0.18
CA PRO A 31 12.86 10.34 -0.78
C PRO A 31 12.27 11.61 -0.12
N GLY A 32 13.15 12.56 0.21
CA GLY A 32 12.75 13.78 0.93
C GLY A 32 12.20 13.44 2.32
N ASP A 33 11.00 13.92 2.62
CA ASP A 33 10.34 13.67 3.91
C ASP A 33 9.53 12.38 3.97
N TRP A 34 9.51 11.61 2.88
CA TRP A 34 8.77 10.35 2.81
C TRP A 34 9.67 9.17 3.13
N VAL A 35 9.07 8.09 3.61
CA VAL A 35 9.65 6.75 3.64
C VAL A 35 8.96 5.90 2.58
N ALA A 36 9.72 5.22 1.75
CA ALA A 36 9.19 4.37 0.69
C ALA A 36 9.74 2.96 0.80
N VAL A 37 8.83 1.99 0.84
CA VAL A 37 9.12 0.56 0.77
C VAL A 37 8.69 0.05 -0.59
N ALA A 38 9.62 -0.51 -1.36
CA ALA A 38 9.31 -1.13 -2.64
C ALA A 38 9.66 -2.62 -2.62
N SER A 39 8.89 -3.40 -3.37
CA SER A 39 9.09 -4.83 -3.58
C SER A 39 9.47 -5.10 -5.02
N GLY A 40 10.29 -6.14 -5.25
CA GLY A 40 10.52 -6.70 -6.58
C GLY A 40 9.26 -7.24 -7.27
N LEU A 41 8.14 -7.32 -6.56
CA LEU A 41 6.81 -7.67 -7.08
C LEU A 41 6.07 -6.46 -7.69
N GLY A 42 6.73 -5.31 -7.83
CA GLY A 42 6.15 -4.15 -8.49
C GLY A 42 5.19 -3.31 -7.65
N VAL A 43 5.20 -3.50 -6.33
CA VAL A 43 4.46 -2.67 -5.37
C VAL A 43 5.41 -1.73 -4.67
N ARG A 44 5.03 -0.45 -4.57
CA ARG A 44 5.69 0.55 -3.74
C ARG A 44 4.67 1.23 -2.84
N VAL A 45 4.97 1.28 -1.54
CA VAL A 45 4.20 2.03 -0.54
C VAL A 45 5.07 3.16 -0.02
N ALA A 46 4.58 4.39 -0.08
CA ALA A 46 5.24 5.57 0.48
C ALA A 46 4.36 6.21 1.55
N LEU A 47 4.98 6.61 2.66
CA LEU A 47 4.32 7.32 3.76
C LEU A 47 5.07 8.61 4.08
N ASP A 48 4.36 9.68 4.39
CA ASP A 48 4.94 10.97 4.82
C ASP A 48 5.34 10.98 6.31
N GLY A 49 5.02 9.89 7.04
CA GLY A 49 5.20 9.79 8.48
C GLY A 49 4.06 10.42 9.31
N HIS A 50 3.03 10.94 8.66
CA HIS A 50 1.86 11.58 9.26
C HIS A 50 0.56 10.89 8.82
N GLN A 51 -0.07 11.37 7.74
CA GLN A 51 -1.41 10.95 7.33
C GLN A 51 -1.48 10.49 5.86
N ALA A 52 -0.50 10.87 5.04
CA ALA A 52 -0.53 10.55 3.63
C ALA A 52 0.15 9.20 3.36
N VAL A 53 -0.57 8.35 2.64
CA VAL A 53 -0.06 7.06 2.13
C VAL A 53 -0.32 7.01 0.64
N THR A 54 0.73 6.70 -0.12
CA THR A 54 0.64 6.48 -1.55
C THR A 54 1.05 5.06 -1.87
N VAL A 55 0.19 4.34 -2.59
CA VAL A 55 0.50 3.02 -3.14
C VAL A 55 0.66 3.16 -4.64
N THR A 56 1.77 2.66 -5.17
CA THR A 56 2.03 2.57 -6.60
C THR A 56 2.19 1.10 -6.96
N VAL A 57 1.47 0.66 -7.99
CA VAL A 57 1.52 -0.71 -8.52
C VAL A 57 1.99 -0.65 -9.97
N GLY A 58 2.80 -1.62 -10.38
CA GLY A 58 3.21 -1.78 -11.77
C GLY A 58 2.11 -2.43 -12.62
N ALA A 59 2.27 -2.34 -13.94
CA ALA A 59 1.29 -2.80 -14.92
C ALA A 59 1.07 -4.33 -14.88
N GLU A 60 2.04 -5.08 -14.39
CA GLU A 60 1.94 -6.53 -14.15
C GLU A 60 0.87 -6.92 -13.12
N LEU A 61 0.35 -5.97 -12.35
CA LEU A 61 -0.72 -6.17 -11.38
C LEU A 61 -2.10 -5.73 -11.89
N TRP A 62 -2.25 -5.42 -13.18
CA TRP A 62 -3.55 -5.06 -13.79
C TRP A 62 -4.64 -6.09 -13.48
N GLY A 63 -5.77 -5.63 -12.94
CA GLY A 63 -6.89 -6.46 -12.52
C GLY A 63 -6.60 -7.36 -11.30
N GLY A 64 -5.43 -7.23 -10.68
CA GLY A 64 -4.93 -8.09 -9.62
C GLY A 64 -4.96 -7.47 -8.22
N THR A 65 -5.40 -6.22 -8.07
CA THR A 65 -5.47 -5.54 -6.78
C THR A 65 -6.85 -5.71 -6.16
N TRP A 66 -6.94 -5.88 -4.84
CA TRP A 66 -8.21 -6.01 -4.13
C TRP A 66 -8.10 -5.22 -2.81
N GLY A 67 -9.02 -4.29 -2.58
CA GLY A 67 -9.02 -3.46 -1.37
C GLY A 67 -9.57 -2.06 -1.60
N LEU A 68 -9.25 -1.15 -0.67
CA LEU A 68 -9.72 0.25 -0.72
C LEU A 68 -9.23 1.05 -1.93
N CYS A 69 -8.21 0.56 -2.65
CA CYS A 69 -7.71 1.17 -3.89
C CYS A 69 -8.33 0.57 -5.17
N GLY A 70 -9.36 -0.27 -5.04
CA GLY A 70 -10.06 -0.87 -6.18
C GLY A 70 -9.31 -2.03 -6.84
N SER A 71 -9.79 -2.41 -8.03
CA SER A 71 -9.40 -3.60 -8.80
C SER A 71 -8.25 -3.38 -9.79
N TYR A 72 -7.87 -2.11 -10.02
CA TYR A 72 -6.86 -1.68 -11.00
C TYR A 72 -7.12 -2.23 -12.41
N ASN A 73 -8.34 -2.04 -12.92
CA ASN A 73 -8.80 -2.53 -14.22
C ASN A 73 -9.38 -1.43 -15.15
N ASP A 74 -9.28 -0.16 -14.76
CA ASP A 74 -9.81 1.02 -15.48
C ASP A 74 -11.35 1.02 -15.63
N ASP A 75 -12.06 0.24 -14.81
CA ASP A 75 -13.51 0.26 -14.69
C ASP A 75 -13.96 0.96 -13.38
N PRO A 76 -14.31 2.25 -13.43
CA PRO A 76 -14.75 2.97 -12.24
C PRO A 76 -16.09 2.48 -11.69
N THR A 77 -16.82 1.63 -12.42
CA THR A 77 -18.12 1.11 -11.96
C THR A 77 -17.98 0.00 -10.92
N ASP A 78 -16.79 -0.60 -10.79
CA ASP A 78 -16.51 -1.67 -9.83
C ASP A 78 -15.54 -1.28 -8.70
N ASP A 79 -15.06 -0.03 -8.67
CA ASP A 79 -14.09 0.44 -7.66
C ASP A 79 -14.58 0.26 -6.21
N PHE A 80 -15.89 0.22 -5.99
CA PHE A 80 -16.52 -0.03 -4.69
C PHE A 80 -16.87 -1.51 -4.45
N LEU A 81 -16.19 -2.44 -5.12
CA LEU A 81 -16.32 -3.89 -4.90
C LEU A 81 -15.94 -4.26 -3.46
N GLN A 82 -16.90 -4.81 -2.74
CA GLN A 82 -16.74 -5.23 -1.35
C GLN A 82 -16.14 -6.65 -1.28
N PRO A 83 -15.56 -7.06 -0.13
CA PRO A 83 -15.06 -8.42 0.04
C PRO A 83 -16.11 -9.53 -0.18
N GLY A 84 -17.40 -9.19 -0.05
CA GLY A 84 -18.54 -10.09 -0.30
C GLY A 84 -18.89 -10.28 -1.78
N GLY A 85 -18.27 -9.52 -2.69
CA GLY A 85 -18.50 -9.59 -4.13
C GLY A 85 -19.60 -8.68 -4.67
N ASP A 86 -20.28 -7.92 -3.82
CA ASP A 86 -21.23 -6.87 -4.20
C ASP A 86 -20.55 -5.49 -4.29
N VAL A 87 -21.09 -4.61 -5.13
CA VAL A 87 -20.58 -3.23 -5.30
C VAL A 87 -21.39 -2.28 -4.42
N ALA A 88 -20.72 -1.57 -3.52
CA ALA A 88 -21.37 -0.60 -2.65
C ALA A 88 -21.81 0.64 -3.43
N THR A 89 -22.95 1.22 -3.06
CA THR A 89 -23.41 2.51 -3.62
C THR A 89 -22.77 3.72 -2.94
N LEU A 90 -22.28 3.56 -1.71
CA LEU A 90 -21.75 4.64 -0.88
C LEU A 90 -20.30 4.34 -0.49
N ALA A 91 -19.44 5.35 -0.61
CA ALA A 91 -18.03 5.27 -0.22
C ALA A 91 -17.84 4.87 1.25
N SER A 92 -18.73 5.31 2.15
CA SER A 92 -18.69 4.92 3.56
C SER A 92 -19.02 3.45 3.79
N THR A 93 -19.96 2.89 3.01
CA THR A 93 -20.31 1.46 3.09
C THR A 93 -19.16 0.61 2.55
N PHE A 94 -18.60 1.01 1.40
CA PHE A 94 -17.40 0.41 0.85
C PHE A 94 -16.23 0.43 1.85
N GLY A 95 -15.89 1.61 2.38
CA GLY A 95 -14.78 1.78 3.32
C GLY A 95 -14.93 0.94 4.58
N ASN A 96 -16.14 0.86 5.14
CA ASN A 96 -16.43 0.04 6.31
C ASN A 96 -16.34 -1.47 6.04
N SER A 97 -16.63 -1.91 4.81
CA SER A 97 -16.60 -3.33 4.44
C SER A 97 -15.19 -3.95 4.46
N TRP A 98 -14.15 -3.13 4.30
CA TRP A 98 -12.75 -3.55 4.28
C TRP A 98 -12.06 -3.47 5.66
N LYS A 99 -12.82 -3.21 6.72
CA LYS A 99 -12.28 -3.19 8.07
C LYS A 99 -11.76 -4.58 8.47
N ILE A 100 -10.49 -4.67 8.83
CA ILE A 100 -9.88 -5.87 9.41
C ILE A 100 -10.17 -5.89 10.93
N PRO A 101 -10.61 -7.02 11.51
CA PRO A 101 -10.87 -7.17 12.95
C PRO A 101 -9.66 -6.93 13.85
#